data_AF-A0A803LSC0-F1
#
_entry.id   AF-A0A803LSC0-F1
#
_cell.length_a   1.000
_cell.length_b   1.000
_cell.length_c   1.000
_cell.angle_alpha   90.00
_cell.angle_beta   90.00
_cell.angle_gamma   90.00
#
_symmetry.space_group_name_H-M   'P 1'
#
loop_
_entity.id
_entity.type
_entity.pdbx_description
1 polymer ?
#
loop_
_entity_poly.entity_id
_entity_poly.type
_entity_poly.pdbx_seq_one_letter_code
_entity_poly.pdbx_strand_id
1 'polypeptide(L)'
;MKNYLWTAGRWRNGRWMLDAWTVNGGGMDGGMDESLRLRENKVIALKRIAYFYASQPQFHHFTILVRGIPVQAGSSLSESIEQFFREYHPLTYLSHTVVRRTSKLQQLMDNAEKLYGAVDQLKSEERSSQRLGLFSNKDRHLRTLEKKLEVTEDNMRMEQSSLHEKEVPAAFVSFKSRYGAAIAIHIQQGVNPIEWVTEQAPEPDDVYWPFFSASYFRIWICKLVVYVASAVLTVLFLFFVLIVQGLTHLEQLESYLPFLKSILTIAFVSQVITGYLPSLILQLFLSFVPPIMKMLSSIQGYISMSAIQKSACNKVLWFTIWNIFFANVLSGTALTQVSVFFEPKKIPELLARGVPAQASFFISYVVTSGWTSLSSELFQLVTLIWNFLRRIFAKEEADDLIISSVPYESEIPRILFFVLLGITYFILAPLILPFLLVYFCMGYLIYRNQLLNVYAPKHETNGKFWPIVHNSTIFSLVLMHIIAIGIFGLKDLPLASSLIIPLPILTLLFNEYCRKRFLPIFQAYAAECLIKKDREEQNDPRMTEFLDKLIVAYQDPALKPSQYSRNTDSQTSPLLQSTEI
;
A
#
# COMPACT_ATOMS: atom_id res chain seq x y z
N MET A 1 -36.61 41.55 10.06
CA MET A 1 -35.66 41.97 9.00
C MET A 1 -34.51 42.90 9.45
N LYS A 2 -34.42 43.36 10.71
CA LYS A 2 -33.27 44.18 11.18
C LYS A 2 -32.18 43.43 11.97
N ASN A 3 -32.41 42.18 12.39
CA ASN A 3 -31.43 41.40 13.19
C ASN A 3 -30.48 40.47 12.39
N TYR A 4 -30.70 40.29 11.08
CA TYR A 4 -29.81 39.49 10.23
C TYR A 4 -28.64 40.30 9.62
N LEU A 5 -28.74 41.63 9.61
CA LEU A 5 -27.68 42.51 9.13
C LEU A 5 -26.57 42.75 10.17
N TRP A 6 -26.85 42.51 11.45
CA TRP A 6 -25.88 42.70 12.54
C TRP A 6 -24.89 41.54 12.69
N THR A 7 -25.29 40.33 12.30
CA THR A 7 -24.40 39.15 12.26
C THR A 7 -23.48 39.17 11.03
N ALA A 8 -23.95 39.59 9.86
CA ALA A 8 -23.14 39.65 8.64
C ALA A 8 -21.92 40.60 8.74
N GLY A 9 -22.03 41.70 9.49
CA GLY A 9 -20.92 42.63 9.72
C GLY A 9 -19.79 42.06 10.60
N ARG A 10 -20.09 41.11 11.49
CA ARG A 10 -19.12 40.49 12.39
C ARG A 10 -18.25 39.43 11.69
N TRP A 11 -18.78 38.79 10.64
CA TRP A 11 -18.04 37.88 9.76
C TRP A 11 -17.04 38.61 8.85
N ARG A 12 -17.36 39.85 8.44
CA ARG A 12 -16.53 40.64 7.52
C ARG A 12 -15.25 41.20 8.16
N ASN A 13 -15.27 41.46 9.46
CA ASN A 13 -14.17 42.16 10.17
C ASN A 13 -13.18 41.24 10.90
N GLY A 14 -13.29 39.92 10.78
CA GLY A 14 -12.31 38.97 11.36
C GLY A 14 -12.14 39.04 12.89
N ARG A 15 -12.94 39.85 13.59
CA ARG A 15 -12.85 40.10 15.05
C ARG A 15 -13.19 38.85 15.85
N TRP A 16 -14.01 37.94 15.31
CA TRP A 16 -14.25 36.62 15.89
C TRP A 16 -13.02 35.70 15.89
N MET A 17 -12.07 35.86 14.94
CA MET A 17 -10.82 35.09 14.98
C MET A 17 -9.94 35.57 16.12
N LEU A 18 -9.90 36.88 16.38
CA LEU A 18 -9.23 37.45 17.56
C LEU A 18 -9.96 37.05 18.85
N ASP A 19 -11.30 37.05 18.87
CA ASP A 19 -12.08 36.63 20.04
C ASP A 19 -11.98 35.10 20.29
N ALA A 20 -11.88 34.27 19.25
CA ALA A 20 -11.59 32.85 19.39
C ALA A 20 -10.15 32.61 19.87
N TRP A 21 -9.20 33.45 19.44
CA TRP A 21 -7.80 33.40 19.87
C TRP A 21 -7.60 33.96 21.29
N THR A 22 -8.40 34.92 21.74
CA THR A 22 -8.37 35.47 23.11
C THR A 22 -9.18 34.63 24.09
N VAL A 23 -10.25 33.96 23.67
CA VAL A 23 -10.97 32.96 24.49
C VAL A 23 -10.15 31.68 24.64
N ASN A 24 -9.36 31.30 23.63
CA ASN A 24 -8.28 30.29 23.75
C ASN A 24 -6.94 30.91 24.21
N GLY A 25 -6.97 32.14 24.75
CA GLY A 25 -5.81 32.88 25.24
C GLY A 25 -5.25 32.35 26.57
N GLY A 26 -5.06 31.05 26.67
CA GLY A 26 -4.09 30.42 27.56
C GLY A 26 -3.00 29.83 26.67
N GLY A 27 -1.88 30.55 26.51
CA GLY A 27 -0.80 30.11 25.64
C GLY A 27 -0.25 28.75 26.05
N MET A 28 -0.62 27.67 25.35
CA MET A 28 0.06 26.37 25.41
C MET A 28 -0.39 25.32 24.37
N ASP A 29 -1.22 25.61 23.37
CA ASP A 29 -1.76 24.54 22.50
C ASP A 29 -0.77 23.96 21.47
N GLY A 30 0.19 24.76 20.98
CA GLY A 30 1.23 24.24 20.05
C GLY A 30 2.18 23.23 20.71
N GLY A 31 2.56 23.48 21.97
CA GLY A 31 3.39 22.55 22.75
C GLY A 31 2.61 21.34 23.28
N MET A 32 1.29 21.45 23.42
CA MET A 32 0.43 20.35 23.86
C MET A 32 0.28 19.27 22.77
N ASP A 33 0.16 19.66 21.50
CA ASP A 33 0.15 18.70 20.37
C ASP A 33 1.53 18.04 20.16
N GLU A 34 2.63 18.79 20.22
CA GLU A 34 3.99 18.22 20.14
C GLU A 34 4.31 17.25 21.29
N SER A 35 3.91 17.59 22.52
CA SER A 35 4.11 16.73 23.69
C SER A 35 3.19 15.49 23.69
N LEU A 36 1.96 15.62 23.19
CA LEU A 36 1.07 14.48 22.93
C LEU A 36 1.69 13.53 21.91
N ARG A 37 2.21 14.04 20.80
CA ARG A 37 2.87 13.23 19.75
C ARG A 37 4.11 12.52 20.25
N LEU A 38 4.91 13.19 21.07
CA LEU A 38 6.06 12.55 21.71
C LEU A 38 5.61 11.37 22.59
N ARG A 39 4.51 11.54 23.33
CA ARG A 39 3.91 10.49 24.15
C ARG A 39 3.37 9.35 23.29
N GLU A 40 2.65 9.64 22.21
CA GLU A 40 2.13 8.62 21.29
C GLU A 40 3.24 7.82 20.61
N ASN A 41 4.26 8.50 20.07
CA ASN A 41 5.45 7.88 19.51
C ASN A 41 6.10 6.91 20.52
N LYS A 42 6.21 7.34 21.79
CA LYS A 42 6.74 6.50 22.87
C LYS A 42 5.84 5.31 23.18
N VAL A 43 4.52 5.51 23.28
CA VAL A 43 3.57 4.43 23.56
C VAL A 43 3.59 3.38 22.44
N ILE A 44 3.62 3.81 21.18
CA ILE A 44 3.62 2.89 20.04
C ILE A 44 4.95 2.15 19.94
N ALA A 45 6.07 2.83 20.19
CA ALA A 45 7.37 2.19 20.31
C ALA A 45 7.37 1.12 21.42
N LEU A 46 6.80 1.41 22.59
CA LEU A 46 6.69 0.45 23.69
C LEU A 46 5.77 -0.73 23.33
N LYS A 47 4.63 -0.48 22.68
CA LYS A 47 3.73 -1.55 22.21
C LYS A 47 4.42 -2.46 21.19
N ARG A 48 5.21 -1.90 20.26
CA ARG A 48 6.01 -2.67 19.30
C ARG A 48 7.02 -3.57 19.99
N ILE A 49 7.71 -3.06 21.01
CA ILE A 49 8.70 -3.85 21.78
C ILE A 49 7.99 -4.93 22.62
N ALA A 50 6.87 -4.59 23.28
CA ALA A 50 6.09 -5.56 24.05
C ALA A 50 5.55 -6.69 23.17
N TYR A 51 5.04 -6.36 21.97
CA TYR A 51 4.62 -7.34 20.98
C TYR A 51 5.79 -8.24 20.56
N PHE A 52 6.97 -7.67 20.30
CA PHE A 52 8.17 -8.45 19.95
C PHE A 52 8.58 -9.47 21.02
N TYR A 53 8.48 -9.12 22.30
CA TYR A 53 8.74 -10.10 23.37
C TYR A 53 7.68 -11.20 23.43
N ALA A 54 6.40 -10.84 23.25
CA ALA A 54 5.28 -11.78 23.30
C ALA A 54 5.14 -12.66 22.04
N SER A 55 5.69 -12.24 20.89
CA SER A 55 5.56 -12.95 19.62
C SER A 55 6.40 -14.23 19.59
N GLN A 56 5.89 -15.25 18.89
CA GLN A 56 6.65 -16.45 18.55
C GLN A 56 7.87 -16.13 17.67
N PRO A 57 8.85 -17.05 17.56
CA PRO A 57 9.96 -16.89 16.63
C PRO A 57 9.47 -16.71 15.19
N GLN A 58 9.82 -15.59 14.57
CA GLN A 58 9.49 -15.28 13.18
C GLN A 58 10.74 -15.43 12.31
N PHE A 59 10.59 -16.05 11.14
CA PHE A 59 11.71 -16.34 10.23
C PHE A 59 12.49 -15.09 9.79
N HIS A 60 11.80 -13.97 9.60
CA HIS A 60 12.38 -12.71 9.14
C HIS A 60 13.34 -12.06 10.17
N HIS A 61 13.31 -12.47 11.44
CA HIS A 61 14.26 -12.00 12.45
C HIS A 61 15.63 -12.70 12.37
N PHE A 62 15.69 -13.87 11.73
CA PHE A 62 16.90 -14.68 11.61
C PHE A 62 17.49 -14.66 10.20
N THR A 63 16.80 -14.03 9.25
CA THR A 63 17.15 -14.09 7.83
C THR A 63 17.44 -12.70 7.29
N ILE A 64 18.46 -12.62 6.43
CA ILE A 64 18.79 -11.42 5.68
C ILE A 64 18.68 -11.73 4.20
N LEU A 65 18.32 -10.73 3.40
CA LEU A 65 18.47 -10.82 1.94
C LEU A 65 19.80 -10.18 1.55
N VAL A 66 20.62 -10.92 0.81
CA VAL A 66 21.87 -10.45 0.24
C VAL A 66 21.68 -10.24 -1.26
N ARG A 67 22.14 -9.11 -1.80
CA ARG A 67 22.08 -8.74 -3.22
C ARG A 67 23.45 -8.35 -3.75
N GLY A 68 23.67 -8.50 -5.06
CA GLY A 68 24.92 -8.10 -5.71
C GLY A 68 26.08 -9.02 -5.33
N ILE A 69 25.83 -10.33 -5.29
CA ILE A 69 26.85 -11.31 -4.91
C ILE A 69 27.83 -11.47 -6.09
N PRO A 70 29.14 -11.24 -5.89
CA PRO A 70 30.14 -11.43 -6.92
C PRO A 70 30.31 -12.93 -7.21
N VAL A 71 30.26 -13.31 -8.48
CA VAL A 71 30.50 -14.69 -8.92
C VAL A 71 31.97 -14.82 -9.29
N GLN A 72 32.72 -15.64 -8.56
CA GLN A 72 34.09 -15.96 -8.90
C GLN A 72 34.12 -16.98 -10.07
N ALA A 73 35.11 -16.87 -10.94
CA ALA A 73 35.23 -17.75 -12.10
C ALA A 73 35.43 -19.21 -11.65
N GLY A 74 34.41 -20.05 -11.87
CA GLY A 74 34.48 -21.50 -11.62
C GLY A 74 33.77 -22.01 -10.35
N SER A 75 33.31 -21.12 -9.45
CA SER A 75 32.52 -21.50 -8.26
C SER A 75 31.02 -21.29 -8.48
N SER A 76 30.17 -22.14 -7.91
CA SER A 76 28.74 -21.86 -7.88
C SER A 76 28.41 -20.64 -7.00
N LEU A 77 27.29 -19.97 -7.26
CA LEU A 77 26.85 -18.84 -6.43
C LEU A 77 26.65 -19.27 -4.96
N SER A 78 26.15 -20.49 -4.76
CA SER A 78 25.96 -21.13 -3.45
C SER A 78 27.28 -21.30 -2.69
N GLU A 79 28.33 -21.81 -3.35
CA GLU A 79 29.67 -21.96 -2.76
C GLU A 79 30.26 -20.61 -2.35
N SER A 80 30.13 -19.59 -3.20
CA SER A 80 30.64 -18.23 -2.90
C SER A 80 29.99 -17.65 -1.64
N ILE A 81 28.68 -17.83 -1.46
CA ILE A 81 27.95 -17.38 -0.27
C ILE A 81 28.40 -18.17 0.96
N GLU A 82 28.47 -19.49 0.84
CA GLU A 82 28.84 -20.35 1.96
C GLU A 82 30.26 -20.05 2.45
N GLN A 83 31.22 -19.91 1.53
CA GLN A 83 32.59 -19.54 1.88
C GLN A 83 32.65 -18.20 2.61
N PHE A 84 31.98 -17.16 2.07
CA PHE A 84 31.98 -15.83 2.66
C PHE A 84 31.38 -15.82 4.08
N PHE A 85 30.19 -16.39 4.27
CA PHE A 85 29.52 -16.33 5.57
C PHE A 85 30.12 -17.31 6.60
N ARG A 86 30.72 -18.43 6.18
CA ARG A 86 31.49 -19.28 7.11
C ARG A 86 32.78 -18.61 7.59
N GLU A 87 33.43 -17.83 6.73
CA GLU A 87 34.66 -17.12 7.09
C GLU A 87 34.40 -15.93 8.02
N TYR A 88 33.43 -15.08 7.69
CA TYR A 88 33.16 -13.85 8.44
C TYR A 88 32.13 -13.99 9.57
N HIS A 89 31.25 -15.00 9.51
CA HIS A 89 30.18 -15.24 10.51
C HIS A 89 30.12 -16.71 11.00
N PRO A 90 31.23 -17.32 11.44
CA PRO A 90 31.34 -18.77 11.68
C PRO A 90 30.38 -19.30 12.77
N LEU A 91 30.10 -18.49 13.79
CA LEU A 91 29.28 -18.91 14.94
C LEU A 91 27.78 -18.77 14.68
N THR A 92 27.40 -17.82 13.83
CA THR A 92 26.00 -17.42 13.65
C THR A 92 25.41 -17.92 12.33
N TYR A 93 26.23 -18.22 11.32
CA TYR A 93 25.75 -18.76 10.04
C TYR A 93 25.03 -20.11 10.21
N LEU A 94 23.87 -20.25 9.56
CA LEU A 94 23.07 -21.48 9.54
C LEU A 94 23.01 -22.08 8.13
N SER A 95 22.38 -21.36 7.19
CA SER A 95 22.13 -21.84 5.83
C SER A 95 21.86 -20.66 4.90
N HIS A 96 21.79 -20.94 3.60
CA HIS A 96 21.38 -19.96 2.61
C HIS A 96 20.47 -20.59 1.56
N THR A 97 19.63 -19.78 0.92
CA THR A 97 18.78 -20.16 -0.21
C THR A 97 18.98 -19.15 -1.34
N VAL A 98 19.48 -19.61 -2.47
CA VAL A 98 19.70 -18.79 -3.67
C VAL A 98 18.36 -18.43 -4.31
N VAL A 99 18.19 -17.17 -4.69
CA VAL A 99 17.01 -16.71 -5.40
C VAL A 99 17.10 -17.10 -6.88
N ARG A 100 16.09 -17.83 -7.35
CA ARG A 100 15.98 -18.25 -8.76
C ARG A 100 14.86 -17.50 -9.46
N ARG A 101 15.02 -17.21 -10.75
CA ARG A 101 13.94 -16.60 -11.53
C ARG A 101 12.91 -17.66 -11.92
N THR A 102 11.82 -17.71 -11.17
CA THR A 102 10.72 -18.69 -11.35
C THR A 102 9.48 -18.13 -12.04
N SER A 103 9.45 -16.84 -12.41
CA SER A 103 8.25 -16.19 -13.00
C SER A 103 7.56 -16.99 -14.13
N LYS A 104 8.34 -17.60 -15.04
CA LYS A 104 7.81 -18.45 -16.12
C LYS A 104 7.30 -19.81 -15.58
N LEU A 105 7.99 -20.38 -14.59
CA LEU A 105 7.58 -21.59 -13.89
C LEU A 105 6.25 -21.37 -13.16
N GLN A 106 6.11 -20.24 -12.47
CA GLN A 106 4.89 -19.86 -11.74
C GLN A 106 3.70 -19.67 -12.71
N GLN A 107 3.91 -19.01 -13.85
CA GLN A 107 2.87 -18.90 -14.88
C GLN A 107 2.43 -20.27 -15.43
N LEU A 108 3.38 -21.20 -15.61
CA LEU A 108 3.04 -22.56 -16.02
C LEU A 108 2.25 -23.28 -14.92
N MET A 109 2.59 -23.09 -13.64
CA MET A 109 1.89 -23.68 -12.50
C MET A 109 0.45 -23.18 -12.39
N ASP A 110 0.24 -21.86 -12.44
CA ASP A 110 -1.09 -21.26 -12.41
C ASP A 110 -1.96 -21.76 -13.60
N ASN A 111 -1.34 -21.94 -14.77
CA ASN A 111 -2.03 -22.47 -15.94
C ASN A 111 -2.37 -23.96 -15.77
N ALA A 112 -1.47 -24.76 -15.21
CA ALA A 112 -1.72 -26.16 -14.93
C ALA A 112 -2.84 -26.33 -13.89
N GLU A 113 -2.85 -25.53 -12.82
CA GLU A 113 -3.89 -25.55 -11.80
C GLU A 113 -5.28 -25.26 -12.39
N LYS A 114 -5.39 -24.24 -13.25
CA LYS A 114 -6.63 -23.94 -13.98
C LYS A 114 -7.07 -25.08 -14.89
N LEU A 115 -6.11 -25.72 -15.57
CA LEU A 115 -6.39 -26.87 -16.44
C LEU A 115 -6.83 -28.09 -15.62
N TYR A 116 -6.20 -28.35 -14.47
CA TYR A 116 -6.59 -29.39 -13.53
C TYR A 116 -8.01 -29.19 -13.02
N GLY A 117 -8.35 -27.98 -12.57
CA GLY A 117 -9.71 -27.64 -12.14
C GLY A 117 -10.75 -27.83 -13.25
N ALA A 118 -10.43 -27.40 -14.48
CA ALA A 118 -11.31 -27.60 -15.63
C ALA A 118 -11.51 -29.10 -15.98
N VAL A 119 -10.45 -29.91 -15.88
CA VAL A 119 -10.52 -31.36 -16.11
C VAL A 119 -11.36 -32.04 -15.02
N ASP A 120 -11.19 -31.66 -13.76
CA ASP A 120 -11.92 -32.26 -12.64
C ASP A 120 -13.41 -31.94 -12.69
N GLN A 121 -13.76 -30.69 -13.02
CA GLN A 121 -15.15 -30.27 -13.27
C GLN A 121 -15.80 -31.09 -14.40
N LEU A 122 -15.09 -31.29 -15.51
CA LEU A 122 -15.61 -32.08 -16.64
C LEU A 122 -15.75 -33.57 -16.29
N LYS A 123 -14.80 -34.16 -15.55
CA LYS A 123 -14.89 -35.56 -15.08
C LYS A 123 -16.02 -35.76 -14.07
N SER A 124 -16.28 -34.77 -13.21
CA SER A 124 -17.41 -34.77 -12.27
C SER A 124 -18.76 -34.68 -12.99
N GLU A 125 -18.88 -33.79 -13.99
CA GLU A 125 -20.07 -33.72 -14.85
C GLU A 125 -20.33 -35.03 -15.60
N GLU A 126 -19.28 -35.72 -16.06
CA GLU A 126 -19.39 -36.99 -16.78
C GLU A 126 -19.99 -38.11 -15.91
N ARG A 127 -19.60 -38.17 -14.63
CA ARG A 127 -20.21 -39.08 -13.64
C ARG A 127 -21.70 -38.81 -13.40
N SER A 128 -22.14 -37.56 -13.50
CA SER A 128 -23.56 -37.18 -13.37
C SER A 128 -24.36 -37.41 -14.66
N SER A 129 -23.71 -37.29 -15.82
CA SER A 129 -24.36 -37.27 -17.15
C SER A 129 -24.43 -38.65 -17.82
N GLN A 130 -23.89 -39.71 -17.19
CA GLN A 130 -24.08 -41.11 -17.62
C GLN A 130 -25.55 -41.56 -17.73
N ARG A 131 -26.53 -40.73 -17.33
CA ARG A 131 -27.97 -40.95 -17.55
C ARG A 131 -28.54 -40.43 -18.88
N LEU A 132 -27.84 -39.58 -19.64
CA LEU A 132 -28.31 -39.09 -20.95
C LEU A 132 -27.17 -39.13 -21.99
N GLY A 133 -27.31 -40.01 -22.99
CA GLY A 133 -26.29 -40.37 -23.99
C GLY A 133 -25.86 -39.27 -24.98
N LEU A 134 -25.25 -38.19 -24.50
CA LEU A 134 -24.66 -37.09 -25.28
C LEU A 134 -23.13 -37.06 -25.10
N PHE A 135 -22.43 -38.10 -25.57
CA PHE A 135 -21.00 -38.34 -25.24
C PHE A 135 -19.98 -37.76 -26.26
N SER A 136 -20.32 -37.61 -27.54
CA SER A 136 -19.26 -37.46 -28.57
C SER A 136 -18.44 -36.15 -28.53
N ASN A 137 -19.02 -35.02 -28.10
CA ASN A 137 -18.33 -33.72 -28.13
C ASN A 137 -17.54 -33.41 -26.84
N LYS A 138 -17.98 -33.95 -25.69
CA LYS A 138 -17.31 -33.73 -24.39
C LYS A 138 -15.98 -34.48 -24.31
N ASP A 139 -15.93 -35.72 -24.79
CA ASP A 139 -14.70 -36.55 -24.83
C ASP A 139 -13.58 -35.91 -25.66
N ARG A 140 -13.95 -35.11 -26.67
CA ARG A 140 -12.99 -34.36 -27.50
C ARG A 140 -12.41 -33.17 -26.74
N HIS A 141 -13.24 -32.46 -25.99
CA HIS A 141 -12.81 -31.34 -25.15
C HIS A 141 -11.90 -31.81 -24.01
N LEU A 142 -12.26 -32.91 -23.34
CA LEU A 142 -11.47 -33.51 -22.26
C LEU A 142 -10.08 -33.94 -22.77
N ARG A 143 -10.01 -34.65 -23.90
CA ARG A 143 -8.73 -35.00 -24.55
C ARG A 143 -7.88 -33.79 -24.95
N THR A 144 -8.53 -32.69 -25.36
CA THR A 144 -7.82 -31.45 -25.71
C THR A 144 -7.23 -30.78 -24.47
N LEU A 145 -7.94 -30.82 -23.34
CA LEU A 145 -7.46 -30.29 -22.06
C LEU A 145 -6.34 -31.15 -21.48
N GLU A 146 -6.49 -32.48 -21.49
CA GLU A 146 -5.44 -33.41 -21.04
C GLU A 146 -4.16 -33.24 -21.88
N LYS A 147 -4.29 -33.09 -23.21
CA LYS A 147 -3.13 -32.80 -24.07
C LYS A 147 -2.48 -31.45 -23.75
N LYS A 148 -3.27 -30.41 -23.46
CA LYS A 148 -2.72 -29.10 -23.03
C LYS A 148 -2.02 -29.20 -21.68
N LEU A 149 -2.54 -30.03 -20.77
CA LEU A 149 -1.95 -30.27 -19.46
C LEU A 149 -0.60 -30.99 -19.59
N GLU A 150 -0.53 -32.06 -20.39
CA GLU A 150 0.71 -32.80 -20.67
C GLU A 150 1.80 -31.88 -21.25
N VAL A 151 1.45 -31.06 -22.25
CA VAL A 151 2.37 -30.05 -22.81
C VAL A 151 2.82 -29.04 -21.75
N THR A 152 1.95 -28.68 -20.80
CA THR A 152 2.28 -27.74 -19.73
C THR A 152 3.22 -28.38 -18.70
N GLU A 153 3.00 -29.65 -18.33
CA GLU A 153 3.88 -30.41 -17.43
C GLU A 153 5.27 -30.65 -18.05
N ASP A 154 5.35 -30.97 -19.34
CA ASP A 154 6.62 -31.12 -20.03
C ASP A 154 7.39 -29.79 -20.07
N ASN A 155 6.69 -28.68 -20.34
CA ASN A 155 7.30 -27.35 -20.26
C ASN A 155 7.79 -27.02 -18.84
N MET A 156 7.10 -27.45 -17.79
CA MET A 156 7.57 -27.30 -16.41
C MET A 156 8.84 -28.09 -16.15
N ARG A 157 8.91 -29.35 -16.58
CA ARG A 157 10.11 -30.21 -16.42
C ARG A 157 11.33 -29.61 -17.12
N MET A 158 11.13 -29.11 -18.33
CA MET A 158 12.18 -28.39 -19.09
C MET A 158 12.60 -27.08 -18.40
N GLU A 159 11.64 -26.37 -17.82
CA GLU A 159 11.94 -25.14 -17.09
C GLU A 159 12.65 -25.43 -15.76
N GLN A 160 12.32 -26.54 -15.08
CA GLN A 160 12.99 -27.04 -13.87
C GLN A 160 14.45 -27.46 -14.14
N SER A 161 14.71 -28.15 -15.25
CA SER A 161 16.08 -28.56 -15.61
C SER A 161 16.99 -27.36 -15.95
N SER A 162 16.41 -26.26 -16.46
CA SER A 162 17.14 -25.02 -16.77
C SER A 162 17.30 -24.05 -15.58
N LEU A 163 16.92 -24.44 -14.36
CA LEU A 163 16.92 -23.53 -13.20
C LEU A 163 18.31 -23.05 -12.79
N HIS A 164 19.36 -23.86 -12.98
CA HIS A 164 20.73 -23.48 -12.65
C HIS A 164 21.26 -22.33 -13.51
N GLU A 165 20.79 -22.18 -14.75
CA GLU A 165 21.17 -21.07 -15.64
C GLU A 165 20.47 -19.75 -15.28
N LYS A 166 19.45 -19.79 -14.41
CA LYS A 166 18.57 -18.65 -14.07
C LYS A 166 18.73 -18.16 -12.64
N GLU A 167 19.89 -18.43 -12.04
CA GLU A 167 20.25 -17.92 -10.72
C GLU A 167 20.42 -16.39 -10.77
N VAL A 168 19.72 -15.70 -9.89
CA VAL A 168 19.89 -14.26 -9.68
C VAL A 168 20.98 -14.11 -8.61
N PRO A 169 21.93 -13.16 -8.73
CA PRO A 169 22.96 -12.92 -7.71
C PRO A 169 22.36 -12.25 -6.46
N ALA A 170 21.43 -12.95 -5.83
CA ALA A 170 20.74 -12.63 -4.59
C ALA A 170 20.40 -13.92 -3.84
N ALA A 171 20.47 -13.89 -2.52
CA ALA A 171 20.20 -15.05 -1.68
C ALA A 171 19.62 -14.64 -0.32
N PHE A 172 18.77 -15.49 0.24
CA PHE A 172 18.37 -15.41 1.64
C PHE A 172 19.40 -16.15 2.48
N VAL A 173 20.00 -15.47 3.45
CA VAL A 173 20.98 -16.05 4.36
C VAL A 173 20.39 -16.08 5.77
N SER A 174 20.34 -17.27 6.34
CA SER A 174 19.75 -17.56 7.64
C SER A 174 20.84 -17.70 8.70
N PHE A 175 20.56 -17.19 9.89
CA PHE A 175 21.44 -17.22 11.05
C PHE A 175 20.79 -17.97 12.21
N LYS A 176 21.62 -18.52 13.10
CA LYS A 176 21.21 -19.19 14.35
C LYS A 176 20.68 -18.22 15.41
N SER A 177 21.04 -16.95 15.33
CA SER A 177 20.69 -15.91 16.29
C SER A 177 20.17 -14.66 15.57
N ARG A 178 19.16 -14.00 16.15
CA ARG A 178 18.59 -12.75 15.64
C ARG A 178 19.60 -11.62 15.72
N TYR A 179 20.40 -11.60 16.77
CA TYR A 179 21.48 -10.63 16.91
C TYR A 179 22.53 -10.79 15.81
N GLY A 180 22.89 -12.02 15.45
CA GLY A 180 23.78 -12.31 14.31
C GLY A 180 23.25 -11.76 12.99
N ALA A 181 21.97 -12.01 12.68
CA ALA A 181 21.32 -11.47 11.49
C ALA A 181 21.30 -9.92 11.50
N ALA A 182 20.99 -9.31 12.65
CA ALA A 182 20.96 -7.85 12.78
C ALA A 182 22.35 -7.20 12.58
N ILE A 183 23.41 -7.83 13.09
CA ILE A 183 24.79 -7.39 12.82
C ILE A 183 25.08 -7.44 11.32
N ALA A 184 24.75 -8.54 10.66
CA ALA A 184 25.00 -8.71 9.24
C ALA A 184 24.23 -7.69 8.38
N ILE A 185 23.04 -7.24 8.80
CA ILE A 185 22.27 -6.18 8.12
C ILE A 185 22.94 -4.81 8.26
N HIS A 186 23.45 -4.48 9.46
CA HIS A 186 23.89 -3.12 9.78
C HIS A 186 25.37 -2.87 9.48
N ILE A 187 26.19 -3.92 9.40
CA ILE A 187 27.59 -3.82 9.00
C ILE A 187 27.71 -4.02 7.50
N GLN A 188 28.44 -3.13 6.84
CA GLN A 188 28.78 -3.29 5.43
C GLN A 188 29.67 -4.53 5.26
N GLN A 189 29.22 -5.49 4.45
CA GLN A 189 29.89 -6.79 4.30
C GLN A 189 31.08 -6.74 3.32
N GLY A 190 30.96 -6.01 2.22
CA GLY A 190 31.99 -5.90 1.19
C GLY A 190 32.65 -4.52 1.12
N VAL A 191 33.88 -4.45 0.60
CA VAL A 191 34.58 -3.16 0.33
C VAL A 191 33.83 -2.35 -0.74
N ASN A 192 33.34 -3.03 -1.78
CA ASN A 192 32.51 -2.42 -2.82
C ASN A 192 31.07 -2.23 -2.28
N PRO A 193 30.54 -1.00 -2.23
CA PRO A 193 29.19 -0.74 -1.72
C PRO A 193 28.07 -1.28 -2.60
N ILE A 194 28.38 -1.74 -3.82
CA ILE A 194 27.41 -2.33 -4.76
C ILE A 194 27.32 -3.86 -4.58
N GLU A 195 28.31 -4.47 -3.93
CA GLU A 195 28.37 -5.91 -3.68
C GLU A 195 27.98 -6.25 -2.25
N TRP A 196 27.48 -7.48 -2.04
CA TRP A 196 27.06 -7.97 -0.72
C TRP A 196 26.10 -7.03 0.01
N VAL A 197 25.18 -6.40 -0.72
CA VAL A 197 24.20 -5.47 -0.17
C VAL A 197 23.18 -6.26 0.66
N THR A 198 23.17 -6.01 1.95
CA THR A 198 22.30 -6.68 2.92
C THR A 198 21.06 -5.86 3.21
N GLU A 199 19.89 -6.48 3.07
CA GLU A 199 18.58 -5.92 3.43
C GLU A 199 17.88 -6.89 4.40
N GLN A 200 16.97 -6.37 5.25
CA GLN A 200 16.15 -7.22 6.10
C GLN A 200 15.26 -8.12 5.22
N ALA A 201 15.29 -9.43 5.43
CA ALA A 201 14.36 -10.33 4.75
C ALA A 201 12.92 -10.05 5.22
N PRO A 202 11.92 -10.06 4.33
CA PRO A 202 10.53 -10.05 4.76
C PRO A 202 10.10 -11.43 5.25
N GLU A 203 8.88 -11.53 5.79
CA GLU A 203 8.30 -12.85 6.10
C GLU A 203 8.15 -13.69 4.82
N PRO A 204 8.33 -15.02 4.87
CA PRO A 204 8.22 -15.88 3.70
C PRO A 204 6.93 -15.67 2.88
N ASP A 205 5.81 -15.49 3.56
CA ASP A 205 4.50 -15.25 2.94
C ASP A 205 4.35 -13.81 2.39
N ASP A 206 5.19 -12.88 2.84
CA ASP A 206 5.23 -11.48 2.38
C ASP A 206 6.23 -11.28 1.22
N VAL A 207 7.00 -12.31 0.84
CA VAL A 207 7.98 -12.24 -0.27
C VAL A 207 7.26 -12.10 -1.62
N TYR A 208 7.66 -11.10 -2.41
CA TYR A 208 7.19 -10.88 -3.77
C TYR A 208 8.18 -11.43 -4.81
N TRP A 209 7.94 -12.68 -5.22
CA TRP A 209 8.77 -13.46 -6.16
C TRP A 209 8.89 -12.93 -7.61
N PRO A 210 7.84 -12.35 -8.25
CA PRO A 210 7.89 -11.99 -9.67
C PRO A 210 8.95 -10.94 -10.07
N PHE A 211 9.34 -10.04 -9.15
CA PHE A 211 10.24 -8.91 -9.43
C PHE A 211 11.50 -8.93 -8.57
N PHE A 212 12.23 -10.06 -8.56
CA PHE A 212 13.60 -10.09 -8.05
C PHE A 212 14.60 -9.60 -9.10
N SER A 213 15.30 -8.50 -8.78
CA SER A 213 16.46 -8.03 -9.54
C SER A 213 17.64 -7.80 -8.60
N ALA A 214 18.82 -8.27 -8.99
CA ALA A 214 20.04 -8.08 -8.21
C ALA A 214 20.76 -6.76 -8.51
N SER A 215 20.49 -6.13 -9.66
CA SER A 215 21.22 -4.92 -10.08
C SER A 215 20.67 -3.68 -9.38
N TYR A 216 21.50 -3.07 -8.52
CA TYR A 216 21.17 -1.83 -7.82
C TYR A 216 20.78 -0.69 -8.77
N PHE A 217 21.54 -0.51 -9.86
CA PHE A 217 21.30 0.53 -10.85
C PHE A 217 19.94 0.38 -11.54
N ARG A 218 19.56 -0.87 -11.88
CA ARG A 218 18.25 -1.15 -12.47
C ARG A 218 17.11 -0.81 -11.50
N ILE A 219 17.23 -1.18 -10.23
CA ILE A 219 16.24 -0.82 -9.20
C ILE A 219 16.11 0.69 -9.07
N TRP A 220 17.23 1.43 -9.09
CA TRP A 220 17.24 2.88 -9.03
C TRP A 220 16.50 3.52 -10.22
N ILE A 221 16.76 3.06 -11.45
CA ILE A 221 16.03 3.51 -12.65
C ILE A 221 14.53 3.19 -12.52
N CYS A 222 14.17 1.97 -12.13
CA CYS A 222 12.76 1.59 -11.95
C CYS A 222 12.05 2.50 -10.93
N LYS A 223 12.73 2.83 -9.82
CA LYS A 223 12.20 3.77 -8.82
C LYS A 223 11.99 5.17 -9.40
N LEU A 224 12.95 5.68 -10.17
CA LEU A 224 12.86 6.98 -10.83
C LEU A 224 11.71 7.02 -11.86
N VAL A 225 11.63 6.01 -12.73
CA VAL A 225 10.55 5.89 -13.73
C VAL A 225 9.19 5.88 -13.07
N VAL A 226 9.01 5.09 -12.01
CA VAL A 226 7.74 5.04 -11.28
C VAL A 226 7.42 6.35 -10.57
N TYR A 227 8.42 7.04 -10.02
CA TYR A 227 8.22 8.36 -9.41
C TYR A 227 7.73 9.37 -10.45
N VAL A 228 8.38 9.44 -11.62
CA VAL A 228 7.96 10.30 -12.74
C VAL A 228 6.57 9.90 -13.24
N ALA A 229 6.29 8.61 -13.44
CA ALA A 229 4.98 8.12 -13.87
C ALA A 229 3.87 8.50 -12.88
N SER A 230 4.13 8.38 -11.57
CA SER A 230 3.20 8.81 -10.52
C SER A 230 2.95 10.32 -10.56
N ALA A 231 3.98 11.14 -10.81
CA ALA A 231 3.84 12.59 -10.93
C ALA A 231 3.03 12.97 -12.17
N VAL A 232 3.33 12.36 -13.33
CA VAL A 232 2.58 12.55 -14.57
C VAL A 232 1.12 12.14 -14.39
N LEU A 233 0.85 11.00 -13.77
CA LEU A 233 -0.53 10.56 -13.47
C LEU A 233 -1.27 11.56 -12.58
N THR A 234 -0.59 12.15 -11.60
CA THR A 234 -1.16 13.18 -10.72
C THR A 234 -1.54 14.43 -11.52
N VAL A 235 -0.65 14.93 -12.39
CA VAL A 235 -0.91 16.11 -13.22
C VAL A 235 -1.98 15.85 -14.28
N LEU A 236 -1.94 14.67 -14.92
CA LEU A 236 -2.95 14.27 -15.89
C LEU A 236 -4.35 14.19 -15.26
N PHE A 237 -4.42 13.70 -14.02
CA PHE A 237 -5.70 13.63 -13.30
C PHE A 237 -6.24 15.03 -12.98
N LEU A 238 -5.39 15.99 -12.60
CA LEU A 238 -5.83 17.38 -12.42
C LEU A 238 -6.50 17.93 -13.68
N PHE A 239 -5.89 17.70 -14.84
CA PHE A 239 -6.46 18.10 -16.13
C PHE A 239 -7.76 17.37 -16.45
N PHE A 240 -7.83 16.07 -16.15
CA PHE A 240 -9.05 15.28 -16.33
C PHE A 240 -10.21 15.80 -15.48
N VAL A 241 -9.96 16.14 -14.21
CA VAL A 241 -10.98 16.73 -13.32
C VAL A 241 -11.50 18.05 -13.90
N LEU A 242 -10.62 18.91 -14.44
CA LEU A 242 -11.02 20.17 -15.06
C LEU A 242 -11.93 19.96 -16.27
N ILE A 243 -11.62 18.98 -17.13
CA ILE A 243 -12.48 18.64 -18.28
C ILE A 243 -13.84 18.16 -17.76
N VAL A 244 -13.85 17.22 -16.81
CA VAL A 244 -15.10 16.64 -16.28
C VAL A 244 -15.95 17.70 -15.60
N GLN A 245 -15.33 18.66 -14.90
CA GLN A 245 -16.02 19.84 -14.37
C GLN A 245 -16.55 20.74 -15.50
N GLY A 246 -15.81 20.94 -16.58
CA GLY A 246 -16.30 21.65 -17.77
C GLY A 246 -17.51 20.99 -18.44
N LEU A 247 -17.62 19.64 -18.40
CA LEU A 247 -18.79 18.91 -18.90
C LEU A 247 -20.08 19.20 -18.12
N THR A 248 -19.98 19.75 -16.90
CA THR A 248 -21.15 20.17 -16.12
C THR A 248 -21.79 21.46 -16.67
N HIS A 249 -21.08 22.20 -17.53
CA HIS A 249 -21.58 23.42 -18.17
C HIS A 249 -22.19 23.10 -19.54
N LEU A 250 -23.53 23.15 -19.62
CA LEU A 250 -24.34 22.78 -20.79
C LEU A 250 -23.91 23.47 -22.10
N GLU A 251 -23.58 24.76 -22.05
CA GLU A 251 -23.21 25.55 -23.24
C GLU A 251 -21.87 25.10 -23.84
N GLN A 252 -20.93 24.64 -23.02
CA GLN A 252 -19.62 24.16 -23.49
C GLN A 252 -19.74 22.74 -24.06
N LEU A 253 -20.54 21.88 -23.42
CA LEU A 253 -20.79 20.51 -23.86
C LEU A 253 -21.43 20.45 -25.26
N GLU A 254 -22.33 21.38 -25.56
CA GLU A 254 -23.00 21.49 -26.87
C GLU A 254 -22.03 21.87 -28.01
N SER A 255 -20.92 22.53 -27.67
CA SER A 255 -19.86 22.90 -28.62
C SER A 255 -18.80 21.81 -28.81
N TYR A 256 -18.42 21.10 -27.74
CA TYR A 256 -17.37 20.07 -27.78
C TYR A 256 -17.86 18.74 -28.38
N LEU A 257 -19.14 18.39 -28.22
CA LEU A 257 -19.71 17.12 -28.69
C LEU A 257 -21.01 17.36 -29.48
N PRO A 258 -20.92 17.80 -30.76
CA PRO A 258 -22.09 18.14 -31.58
C PRO A 258 -23.04 16.96 -31.83
N PHE A 259 -22.57 15.71 -31.70
CA PHE A 259 -23.41 14.51 -31.81
C PHE A 259 -24.38 14.31 -30.64
N LEU A 260 -24.14 14.95 -29.47
CA LEU A 260 -25.07 14.89 -28.35
C LEU A 260 -26.26 15.86 -28.50
N LYS A 261 -26.22 16.86 -29.40
CA LYS A 261 -27.34 17.81 -29.59
C LYS A 261 -28.68 17.11 -29.81
N SER A 262 -28.69 16.00 -30.54
CA SER A 262 -29.90 15.22 -30.84
C SER A 262 -30.41 14.38 -29.66
N ILE A 263 -29.57 14.08 -28.68
CA ILE A 263 -29.88 13.26 -27.48
C ILE A 263 -30.21 14.17 -26.28
N LEU A 264 -29.65 15.38 -26.26
CA LEU A 264 -29.80 16.38 -25.19
C LEU A 264 -31.13 17.15 -25.24
N THR A 265 -31.93 17.00 -26.29
CA THR A 265 -33.28 17.59 -26.42
C THR A 265 -34.29 17.02 -25.43
N ILE A 266 -34.04 15.83 -24.87
CA ILE A 266 -34.87 15.24 -23.83
C ILE A 266 -34.45 15.81 -22.47
N ALA A 267 -35.32 16.64 -21.86
CA ALA A 267 -35.02 17.37 -20.62
C ALA A 267 -34.51 16.48 -19.47
N PHE A 268 -35.07 15.28 -19.31
CA PHE A 268 -34.63 14.32 -18.30
C PHE A 268 -33.22 13.77 -18.57
N VAL A 269 -32.90 13.42 -19.82
CA VAL A 269 -31.59 12.88 -20.22
C VAL A 269 -30.51 13.95 -20.09
N SER A 270 -30.83 15.20 -20.43
CA SER A 270 -29.93 16.34 -20.24
C SER A 270 -29.57 16.55 -18.77
N GLN A 271 -30.55 16.48 -17.85
CA GLN A 271 -30.31 16.63 -16.41
C GLN A 271 -29.46 15.49 -15.81
N VAL A 272 -29.67 14.25 -16.26
CA VAL A 272 -28.88 13.09 -15.82
C VAL A 272 -27.44 13.16 -16.35
N ILE A 273 -27.26 13.50 -17.63
CA ILE A 273 -25.95 13.59 -18.28
C ILE A 273 -25.13 14.76 -17.74
N THR A 274 -25.74 15.88 -17.37
CA THR A 274 -24.99 17.05 -16.88
C THR A 274 -24.77 17.08 -15.38
N GLY A 275 -25.66 16.47 -14.58
CA GLY A 275 -25.51 16.42 -13.12
C GLY A 275 -24.83 15.14 -12.60
N TYR A 276 -25.24 13.97 -13.10
CA TYR A 276 -24.84 12.69 -12.49
C TYR A 276 -23.66 12.03 -13.19
N LEU A 277 -23.63 12.06 -14.52
CA LEU A 277 -22.58 11.40 -15.31
C LEU A 277 -21.16 11.91 -14.99
N PRO A 278 -20.88 13.23 -14.86
CA PRO A 278 -19.54 13.71 -14.55
C PRO A 278 -19.08 13.26 -13.16
N SER A 279 -20.00 13.26 -12.19
CA SER A 279 -19.77 12.78 -10.83
C SER A 279 -19.46 11.28 -10.80
N LEU A 280 -20.20 10.47 -11.56
CA LEU A 280 -19.98 9.02 -11.65
C LEU A 280 -18.65 8.69 -12.33
N ILE A 281 -18.32 9.39 -13.43
CA ILE A 281 -17.03 9.25 -14.11
C ILE A 281 -15.89 9.57 -13.14
N LEU A 282 -15.96 10.72 -12.44
CA LEU A 282 -14.92 11.10 -11.49
C LEU A 282 -14.76 10.07 -10.36
N GLN A 283 -15.86 9.59 -9.80
CA GLN A 283 -15.84 8.59 -8.73
C GLN A 283 -15.25 7.26 -9.21
N LEU A 284 -15.59 6.83 -10.42
CA LEU A 284 -15.03 5.63 -11.04
C LEU A 284 -13.52 5.76 -11.21
N PHE A 285 -13.04 6.89 -11.75
CA PHE A 285 -11.62 7.13 -11.93
C PHE A 285 -10.85 7.23 -10.60
N LEU A 286 -11.41 7.87 -9.57
CA LEU A 286 -10.83 7.90 -8.22
C LEU A 286 -10.72 6.49 -7.61
N SER A 287 -11.68 5.62 -7.87
CA SER A 287 -11.66 4.23 -7.40
C SER A 287 -10.50 3.41 -7.99
N PHE A 288 -10.09 3.71 -9.23
CA PHE A 288 -8.96 3.04 -9.88
C PHE A 288 -7.57 3.52 -9.41
N VAL A 289 -7.48 4.65 -8.71
CA VAL A 289 -6.17 5.23 -8.32
C VAL A 289 -5.37 4.32 -7.39
N PRO A 290 -5.90 3.78 -6.27
CA PRO A 290 -5.11 2.93 -5.39
C PRO A 290 -4.60 1.65 -6.07
N PRO A 291 -5.40 0.90 -6.86
CA PRO A 291 -4.90 -0.21 -7.67
C PRO A 291 -3.77 0.16 -8.64
N ILE A 292 -3.90 1.28 -9.36
CA ILE A 292 -2.86 1.75 -10.29
C ILE A 292 -1.57 2.10 -9.52
N MET A 293 -1.67 2.79 -8.37
CA MET A 293 -0.51 3.14 -7.55
C MET A 293 0.17 1.90 -6.95
N LYS A 294 -0.59 0.86 -6.62
CA LYS A 294 -0.07 -0.45 -6.20
C LYS A 294 0.68 -1.14 -7.34
N MET A 295 0.10 -1.18 -8.53
CA MET A 295 0.75 -1.73 -9.74
C MET A 295 2.04 -0.97 -10.08
N LEU A 296 2.02 0.36 -10.05
CA LEU A 296 3.23 1.17 -10.25
C LEU A 296 4.28 0.87 -9.17
N SER A 297 3.85 0.66 -7.92
CA SER A 297 4.76 0.35 -6.82
C SER A 297 5.35 -1.06 -6.88
N SER A 298 4.70 -2.04 -7.50
CA SER A 298 5.27 -3.39 -7.69
C SER A 298 6.42 -3.39 -8.69
N ILE A 299 6.39 -2.49 -9.68
CA ILE A 299 7.46 -2.32 -10.69
C ILE A 299 8.75 -1.75 -10.07
N GLN A 300 8.69 -1.14 -8.88
CA GLN A 300 9.84 -0.52 -8.20
C GLN A 300 10.89 -1.53 -7.69
N GLY A 301 10.61 -2.83 -7.76
CA GLY A 301 11.55 -3.88 -7.33
C GLY A 301 11.67 -4.02 -5.81
N TYR A 302 10.59 -3.72 -5.08
CA TYR A 302 10.51 -4.07 -3.66
C TYR A 302 10.38 -5.58 -3.49
N ILE A 303 11.00 -6.08 -2.41
CA ILE A 303 11.06 -7.51 -2.10
C ILE A 303 9.76 -7.98 -1.45
N SER A 304 9.05 -7.10 -0.76
CA SER A 304 7.91 -7.48 0.07
C SER A 304 6.60 -6.83 -0.35
N MET A 305 5.49 -7.55 -0.20
CA MET A 305 4.15 -7.04 -0.44
C MET A 305 3.84 -5.86 0.47
N SER A 306 4.21 -5.96 1.75
CA SER A 306 4.10 -4.88 2.74
C SER A 306 4.83 -3.60 2.31
N ALA A 307 6.02 -3.69 1.72
CA ALA A 307 6.77 -2.54 1.23
C ALA A 307 6.13 -1.93 -0.02
N ILE A 308 5.59 -2.75 -0.92
CA ILE A 308 4.82 -2.30 -2.09
C ILE A 308 3.59 -1.52 -1.63
N GLN A 309 2.82 -2.06 -0.68
CA GLN A 309 1.64 -1.39 -0.12
C GLN A 309 2.01 -0.11 0.62
N LYS A 310 3.09 -0.11 1.40
CA LYS A 310 3.62 1.09 2.06
C LYS A 310 3.98 2.19 1.06
N SER A 311 4.65 1.81 -0.02
CA SER A 311 5.01 2.73 -1.11
C SER A 311 3.78 3.25 -1.86
N ALA A 312 2.79 2.38 -2.11
CA ALA A 312 1.53 2.74 -2.74
C ALA A 312 0.70 3.69 -1.86
N CYS A 313 0.59 3.40 -0.56
CA CYS A 313 -0.04 4.27 0.44
C CYS A 313 0.53 5.69 0.40
N ASN A 314 1.86 5.84 0.38
CA ASN A 314 2.49 7.16 0.32
C ASN A 314 2.15 7.89 -1.00
N LYS A 315 2.13 7.18 -2.14
CA LYS A 315 1.76 7.79 -3.44
C LYS A 315 0.29 8.20 -3.49
N VAL A 316 -0.61 7.35 -3.01
CA VAL A 316 -2.06 7.64 -2.94
C VAL A 316 -2.32 8.84 -2.02
N LEU A 317 -1.62 8.94 -0.89
CA LEU A 317 -1.71 10.10 0.00
C LEU A 317 -1.34 11.38 -0.74
N TRP A 318 -0.16 11.44 -1.36
CA TRP A 318 0.27 12.63 -2.10
C TRP A 318 -0.65 12.96 -3.28
N PHE A 319 -1.09 11.93 -4.01
CA PHE A 319 -2.08 12.09 -5.08
C PHE A 319 -3.37 12.73 -4.56
N THR A 320 -3.89 12.26 -3.42
CA THR A 320 -5.13 12.76 -2.81
C THR A 320 -4.98 14.21 -2.33
N ILE A 321 -3.85 14.54 -1.71
CA ILE A 321 -3.54 15.91 -1.28
C ILE A 321 -3.48 16.86 -2.48
N TRP A 322 -2.79 16.48 -3.57
CA TRP A 322 -2.70 17.32 -4.76
C TRP A 322 -4.04 17.43 -5.51
N ASN A 323 -4.73 16.32 -5.75
CA ASN A 323 -5.94 16.31 -6.57
C ASN A 323 -7.22 16.71 -5.84
N ILE A 324 -7.34 16.48 -4.53
CA ILE A 324 -8.56 16.81 -3.79
C ILE A 324 -8.37 18.10 -3.00
N PHE A 325 -7.26 18.27 -2.29
CA PHE A 325 -7.05 19.49 -1.51
C PHE A 325 -6.57 20.64 -2.38
N PHE A 326 -5.36 20.55 -2.97
CA PHE A 326 -4.79 21.66 -3.73
C PHE A 326 -5.57 21.98 -4.99
N ALA A 327 -6.08 20.99 -5.74
CA ALA A 327 -6.86 21.26 -6.94
C ALA A 327 -8.12 22.09 -6.66
N ASN A 328 -8.89 21.78 -5.61
CA ASN A 328 -10.11 22.52 -5.28
C ASN A 328 -9.80 23.92 -4.72
N VAL A 329 -8.77 24.05 -3.88
CA VAL A 329 -8.32 25.34 -3.33
C VAL A 329 -7.79 26.25 -4.44
N LEU A 330 -7.00 25.69 -5.37
CA LEU A 330 -6.43 26.41 -6.49
C LEU A 330 -7.48 26.70 -7.56
N SER A 331 -8.36 25.77 -7.92
CA SER A 331 -9.41 26.01 -8.95
C SER A 331 -10.31 27.19 -8.58
N GLY A 332 -10.73 27.29 -7.31
CA GLY A 332 -11.56 28.40 -6.83
C GLY A 332 -10.86 29.78 -6.84
N THR A 333 -9.54 29.83 -6.98
CA THR A 333 -8.74 31.07 -7.04
C THR A 333 -8.10 31.31 -8.42
N ALA A 334 -7.76 30.24 -9.14
CA ALA A 334 -6.97 30.21 -10.37
C ALA A 334 -7.73 30.74 -11.59
N LEU A 335 -9.07 30.67 -11.62
CA LEU A 335 -9.86 31.28 -12.70
C LEU A 335 -9.65 32.81 -12.82
N THR A 336 -8.97 33.45 -11.85
CA THR A 336 -8.66 34.88 -11.89
C THR A 336 -7.16 35.23 -11.93
N GLN A 337 -6.22 34.30 -11.68
CA GLN A 337 -4.78 34.65 -11.48
C GLN A 337 -3.78 33.54 -11.90
N VAL A 338 -3.92 32.95 -13.08
CA VAL A 338 -3.03 31.89 -13.61
C VAL A 338 -1.55 32.33 -13.72
N SER A 339 -1.27 33.63 -13.85
CA SER A 339 0.09 34.19 -13.95
C SER A 339 0.88 34.24 -12.63
N VAL A 340 0.24 33.98 -11.48
CA VAL A 340 0.84 34.11 -10.14
C VAL A 340 1.57 32.85 -9.67
N PHE A 341 1.39 31.71 -10.34
CA PHE A 341 1.97 30.42 -9.92
C PHE A 341 3.52 30.39 -9.98
N PHE A 342 4.13 31.29 -10.76
CA PHE A 342 5.59 31.39 -10.89
C PHE A 342 6.26 32.26 -9.83
N GLU A 343 5.51 32.88 -8.91
CA GLU A 343 6.06 33.69 -7.82
C GLU A 343 5.89 32.99 -6.45
N PRO A 344 6.93 32.34 -5.90
CA PRO A 344 6.83 31.60 -4.65
C PRO A 344 6.44 32.49 -3.44
N LYS A 345 6.68 33.80 -3.53
CA LYS A 345 6.30 34.78 -2.50
C LYS A 345 4.79 34.93 -2.34
N LYS A 346 3.98 34.62 -3.37
CA LYS A 346 2.52 34.78 -3.37
C LYS A 346 1.76 33.50 -2.96
N ILE A 347 2.47 32.38 -2.75
CA ILE A 347 1.84 31.10 -2.36
C ILE A 347 1.04 31.23 -1.05
N PRO A 348 1.57 31.81 0.05
CA PRO A 348 0.81 31.95 1.29
C PRO A 348 -0.44 32.81 1.12
N GLU A 349 -0.35 33.89 0.32
CA GLU A 349 -1.46 34.79 0.03
C GLU A 349 -2.59 34.08 -0.75
N LEU A 350 -2.22 33.29 -1.77
CA LEU A 350 -3.17 32.52 -2.57
C LEU A 350 -3.92 31.48 -1.72
N LEU A 351 -3.18 30.74 -0.89
CA LEU A 351 -3.77 29.75 0.01
C LEU A 351 -4.67 30.42 1.08
N ALA A 352 -4.28 31.58 1.59
CA ALA A 352 -5.05 32.32 2.56
C ALA A 352 -6.40 32.81 2.03
N ARG A 353 -6.53 33.07 0.72
CA ARG A 353 -7.82 33.37 0.08
C ARG A 353 -8.60 32.12 -0.30
N GLY A 354 -7.92 31.13 -0.89
CA GLY A 354 -8.58 29.95 -1.45
C GLY A 354 -9.06 28.94 -0.41
N VAL A 355 -8.27 28.67 0.63
CA VAL A 355 -8.60 27.64 1.62
C VAL A 355 -9.88 27.97 2.39
N PRO A 356 -10.07 29.18 2.96
CA PRO A 356 -11.30 29.52 3.68
C PRO A 356 -12.55 29.55 2.78
N ALA A 357 -12.40 29.96 1.52
CA ALA A 357 -13.51 30.01 0.55
C ALA A 357 -14.09 28.62 0.28
N GLN A 358 -13.27 27.57 0.34
CA GLN A 358 -13.67 26.18 0.11
C GLN A 358 -14.10 25.43 1.38
N ALA A 359 -14.19 26.08 2.54
CA ALA A 359 -14.52 25.41 3.80
C ALA A 359 -15.87 24.67 3.75
N SER A 360 -16.90 25.28 3.17
CA SER A 360 -18.23 24.65 3.02
C SER A 360 -18.17 23.39 2.15
N PHE A 361 -17.39 23.41 1.07
CA PHE A 361 -17.17 22.24 0.22
C PHE A 361 -16.53 21.09 1.00
N PHE A 362 -15.47 21.35 1.77
CA PHE A 362 -14.81 20.30 2.54
C PHE A 362 -15.67 19.77 3.70
N ILE A 363 -16.51 20.61 4.33
CA ILE A 363 -17.49 20.14 5.31
C ILE A 363 -18.47 19.15 4.65
N SER A 364 -19.05 19.51 3.50
CA SER A 364 -19.91 18.61 2.74
C SER A 364 -19.17 17.35 2.29
N TYR A 365 -17.90 17.47 1.88
CA TYR A 365 -17.07 16.32 1.50
C TYR A 365 -16.85 15.34 2.67
N VAL A 366 -16.58 15.82 3.88
CA VAL A 366 -16.42 14.97 5.08
C VAL A 366 -17.71 14.20 5.36
N VAL A 367 -18.87 14.88 5.30
CA VAL A 367 -20.17 14.24 5.55
C VAL A 367 -20.52 13.26 4.42
N THR A 368 -20.49 13.69 3.17
CA THR A 368 -20.94 12.88 2.04
C THR A 368 -19.94 11.79 1.66
N SER A 369 -18.66 12.11 1.49
CA SER A 369 -17.66 11.11 1.12
C SER A 369 -17.15 10.32 2.32
N GLY A 370 -16.94 10.96 3.47
CA GLY A 370 -16.40 10.30 4.66
C GLY A 370 -17.39 9.32 5.28
N TRP A 371 -18.60 9.77 5.60
CA TRP A 371 -19.58 8.90 6.28
C TRP A 371 -20.14 7.82 5.36
N THR A 372 -20.37 8.13 4.08
CA THR A 372 -20.80 7.11 3.11
C THR A 372 -19.71 6.07 2.90
N SER A 373 -18.42 6.47 2.88
CA SER A 373 -17.32 5.52 2.78
C SER A 373 -17.24 4.59 4.00
N LEU A 374 -17.37 5.12 5.22
CA LEU A 374 -17.42 4.28 6.43
C LEU A 374 -18.63 3.33 6.41
N SER A 375 -19.77 3.80 5.94
CA SER A 375 -20.98 2.96 5.80
C SER A 375 -20.77 1.85 4.76
N SER A 376 -20.17 2.18 3.61
CA SER A 376 -19.83 1.20 2.57
C SER A 376 -18.85 0.14 3.08
N GLU A 377 -17.89 0.55 3.92
CA GLU A 377 -16.92 -0.33 4.56
C GLU A 377 -17.59 -1.26 5.58
N LEU A 378 -18.56 -0.76 6.36
CA LEU A 378 -19.34 -1.58 7.29
C LEU A 378 -20.10 -2.69 6.56
N PHE A 379 -20.74 -2.37 5.42
CA PHE A 379 -21.47 -3.35 4.62
C PHE A 379 -20.57 -4.22 3.72
N GLN A 380 -19.29 -3.86 3.56
CA GLN A 380 -18.37 -4.46 2.58
C GLN A 380 -19.01 -4.65 1.20
N LEU A 381 -19.65 -3.60 0.69
CA LEU A 381 -20.48 -3.67 -0.52
C LEU A 381 -19.75 -4.31 -1.71
N VAL A 382 -18.46 -3.99 -1.89
CA VAL A 382 -17.66 -4.53 -3.00
C VAL A 382 -17.46 -6.04 -2.86
N THR A 383 -17.05 -6.53 -1.68
CA THR A 383 -16.88 -7.96 -1.41
C THR A 383 -18.19 -8.72 -1.54
N LEU A 384 -19.28 -8.14 -1.04
CA LEU A 384 -20.60 -8.75 -1.07
C LEU A 384 -21.14 -8.87 -2.50
N ILE A 385 -21.01 -7.81 -3.31
CA ILE A 385 -21.39 -7.82 -4.73
C ILE A 385 -20.53 -8.83 -5.50
N TRP A 386 -19.22 -8.85 -5.26
CA TRP A 386 -18.32 -9.79 -5.93
C TRP A 386 -18.66 -11.25 -5.59
N ASN A 387 -18.87 -11.56 -4.31
CA ASN A 387 -19.28 -12.90 -3.87
C ASN A 387 -20.64 -13.30 -4.44
N PHE A 388 -21.59 -12.36 -4.52
CA PHE A 388 -22.90 -12.61 -5.12
C PHE A 388 -22.79 -12.89 -6.62
N LEU A 389 -22.01 -12.09 -7.36
CA LEU A 389 -21.72 -12.31 -8.78
C LEU A 389 -21.02 -13.66 -8.99
N ARG A 390 -20.00 -13.98 -8.19
CA ARG A 390 -19.30 -15.27 -8.27
C ARG A 390 -20.28 -16.43 -8.04
N ARG A 391 -21.17 -16.33 -7.06
CA ARG A 391 -22.18 -17.37 -6.79
C ARG A 391 -23.17 -17.56 -7.94
N ILE A 392 -23.48 -16.49 -8.69
CA ILE A 392 -24.37 -16.57 -9.86
C ILE A 392 -23.64 -17.17 -11.06
N PHE A 393 -22.38 -16.76 -11.31
CA PHE A 393 -21.65 -17.13 -12.53
C PHE A 393 -20.80 -18.41 -12.39
N ALA A 394 -20.30 -18.72 -11.20
CA ALA A 394 -19.50 -19.90 -10.91
C ALA A 394 -20.33 -20.86 -10.03
N LYS A 395 -20.79 -21.99 -10.60
CA LYS A 395 -21.35 -23.14 -9.87
C LYS A 395 -20.24 -23.93 -9.15
N GLU A 396 -19.42 -23.26 -8.36
CA GLU A 396 -18.37 -23.91 -7.56
C GLU A 396 -18.86 -24.06 -6.11
N GLU A 397 -18.71 -25.26 -5.55
CA GLU A 397 -18.83 -25.48 -4.11
C GLU A 397 -17.72 -24.67 -3.42
N ALA A 398 -18.13 -23.60 -2.77
CA ALA A 398 -17.27 -22.57 -2.21
C ALA A 398 -16.65 -23.04 -0.88
N ASP A 399 -15.53 -23.77 -0.94
CA ASP A 399 -14.73 -24.02 0.27
C ASP A 399 -13.58 -23.03 0.46
N ASP A 400 -13.20 -22.28 -0.59
CA ASP A 400 -12.21 -21.20 -0.47
C ASP A 400 -12.88 -19.88 -0.13
N LEU A 401 -13.15 -19.67 1.16
CA LEU A 401 -13.48 -18.35 1.71
C LEU A 401 -12.41 -17.35 1.26
N ILE A 402 -12.78 -16.39 0.40
CA ILE A 402 -11.86 -15.31 0.02
C ILE A 402 -11.61 -14.46 1.26
N ILE A 403 -10.46 -14.69 1.89
CA ILE A 403 -10.02 -13.92 3.04
C ILE A 403 -9.61 -12.53 2.55
N SER A 404 -10.47 -11.55 2.79
CA SER A 404 -10.17 -10.14 2.53
C SER A 404 -9.07 -9.65 3.46
N SER A 405 -8.00 -9.13 2.88
CA SER A 405 -6.95 -8.43 3.62
C SER A 405 -7.29 -6.95 3.78
N VAL A 406 -6.83 -6.34 4.88
CA VAL A 406 -6.97 -4.90 5.09
C VAL A 406 -6.35 -4.12 3.93
N PRO A 407 -7.10 -3.24 3.22
CA PRO A 407 -6.56 -2.44 2.13
C PRO A 407 -5.81 -1.22 2.69
N TYR A 408 -4.61 -1.45 3.24
CA TYR A 408 -3.77 -0.39 3.82
C TYR A 408 -3.47 0.75 2.82
N GLU A 409 -3.35 0.42 1.53
CA GLU A 409 -3.05 1.36 0.46
C GLU A 409 -4.13 2.42 0.19
N SER A 410 -5.40 2.17 0.55
CA SER A 410 -6.50 3.12 0.33
C SER A 410 -6.99 3.77 1.63
N GLU A 411 -7.09 3.00 2.72
CA GLU A 411 -7.70 3.47 3.96
C GLU A 411 -6.79 4.40 4.76
N ILE A 412 -5.49 4.07 4.88
CA ILE A 412 -4.53 4.93 5.60
C ILE A 412 -4.46 6.32 4.96
N PRO A 413 -4.27 6.47 3.64
CA PRO A 413 -4.27 7.78 3.00
C PRO A 413 -5.56 8.58 3.20
N ARG A 414 -6.72 7.91 3.17
CA ARG A 414 -8.02 8.56 3.38
C ARG A 414 -8.16 9.12 4.79
N ILE A 415 -7.80 8.33 5.81
CA ILE A 415 -7.82 8.79 7.21
C ILE A 415 -6.84 9.95 7.40
N LEU A 416 -5.63 9.84 6.86
CA LEU A 416 -4.62 10.92 6.92
C LEU A 416 -5.07 12.19 6.21
N PHE A 417 -5.81 12.07 5.12
CA PHE A 417 -6.40 13.21 4.43
C PHE A 417 -7.45 13.93 5.30
N PHE A 418 -8.28 13.20 6.04
CA PHE A 418 -9.22 13.83 6.99
C PHE A 418 -8.50 14.48 8.18
N VAL A 419 -7.39 13.91 8.65
CA VAL A 419 -6.51 14.56 9.64
C VAL A 419 -5.92 15.86 9.08
N LEU A 420 -5.45 15.87 7.82
CA LEU A 420 -5.00 17.06 7.12
C LEU A 420 -6.09 18.15 7.08
N LEU A 421 -7.31 17.79 6.69
CA LEU A 421 -8.44 18.73 6.69
C LEU A 421 -8.73 19.28 8.07
N GLY A 422 -8.78 18.43 9.10
CA GLY A 422 -9.03 18.84 10.48
C GLY A 422 -8.00 19.85 10.98
N ILE A 423 -6.70 19.55 10.81
CA ILE A 423 -5.62 20.44 11.23
C ILE A 423 -5.63 21.75 10.44
N THR A 424 -5.83 21.68 9.12
CA THR A 424 -5.80 22.86 8.25
C THR A 424 -6.96 23.81 8.54
N TYR A 425 -8.17 23.27 8.74
CA TYR A 425 -9.38 24.05 8.94
C TYR A 425 -9.68 24.38 10.41
N PHE A 426 -8.92 23.86 11.37
CA PHE A 426 -9.09 24.12 12.80
C PHE A 426 -9.21 25.62 13.13
N ILE A 427 -8.30 26.45 12.58
CA ILE A 427 -8.28 27.91 12.80
C ILE A 427 -9.31 28.64 11.92
N LEU A 428 -9.63 28.08 10.75
CA LEU A 428 -10.38 28.75 9.69
C LEU A 428 -11.90 28.60 9.86
N ALA A 429 -12.32 27.37 10.12
CA ALA A 429 -13.71 26.95 10.13
C ALA A 429 -13.85 25.82 11.16
N PRO A 430 -13.88 26.14 12.47
CA PRO A 430 -13.94 25.14 13.54
C PRO A 430 -15.18 24.24 13.46
N LEU A 431 -16.20 24.66 12.70
CA LEU A 431 -17.39 23.86 12.42
C LEU A 431 -17.09 22.51 11.74
N ILE A 432 -15.95 22.32 11.07
CA ILE A 432 -15.57 21.03 10.47
C ILE A 432 -15.22 19.96 11.54
N LEU A 433 -14.72 20.39 12.70
CA LEU A 433 -14.22 19.53 13.76
C LEU A 433 -15.28 18.57 14.33
N PRO A 434 -16.52 18.99 14.67
CA PRO A 434 -17.54 18.05 15.14
C PRO A 434 -17.88 16.98 14.10
N PHE A 435 -17.92 17.32 12.80
CA PHE A 435 -18.17 16.33 11.75
C PHE A 435 -17.03 15.32 11.61
N LEU A 436 -15.78 15.79 11.73
CA LEU A 436 -14.60 14.92 11.76
C LEU A 436 -14.56 14.06 13.02
N LEU A 437 -14.94 14.60 14.18
CA LEU A 437 -15.02 13.84 15.42
C LEU A 437 -16.01 12.68 15.29
N VAL A 438 -17.20 12.93 14.74
CA VAL A 438 -18.19 11.88 14.45
C VAL A 438 -17.60 10.84 13.48
N TYR A 439 -16.90 11.28 12.42
CA TYR A 439 -16.22 10.38 11.49
C TYR A 439 -15.19 9.49 12.21
N PHE A 440 -14.32 10.04 13.05
CA PHE A 440 -13.31 9.26 13.77
C PHE A 440 -13.93 8.31 14.80
N CYS A 441 -14.98 8.72 15.51
CA CYS A 441 -15.72 7.86 16.44
C CYS A 441 -16.39 6.69 15.72
N MET A 442 -17.09 6.96 14.62
CA MET A 442 -17.74 5.93 13.81
C MET A 442 -16.70 5.01 13.18
N GLY A 443 -15.62 5.57 12.64
CA GLY A 443 -14.49 4.82 12.09
C GLY A 443 -13.84 3.90 13.13
N TYR A 444 -13.61 4.37 14.35
CA TYR A 444 -13.07 3.54 15.43
C TYR A 444 -13.93 2.31 15.71
N LEU A 445 -15.26 2.48 15.81
CA LEU A 445 -16.18 1.36 16.05
C LEU A 445 -16.21 0.37 14.87
N ILE A 446 -16.28 0.89 13.64
CA ILE A 446 -16.39 0.07 12.43
C ILE A 446 -15.09 -0.69 12.19
N TYR A 447 -13.94 -0.01 12.12
CA TYR A 447 -12.67 -0.69 11.86
C TYR A 447 -12.29 -1.65 12.98
N ARG A 448 -12.62 -1.36 14.25
CA ARG A 448 -12.44 -2.33 15.34
C ARG A 448 -13.26 -3.59 15.11
N ASN A 449 -14.52 -3.47 14.71
CA ASN A 449 -15.36 -4.63 14.37
C ASN A 449 -14.80 -5.41 13.17
N GLN A 450 -14.41 -4.71 12.11
CA GLN A 450 -13.88 -5.33 10.89
C GLN A 450 -12.54 -6.06 11.13
N LEU A 451 -11.65 -5.46 11.92
CA LEU A 451 -10.36 -6.08 12.29
C LEU A 451 -10.51 -7.32 13.17
N LEU A 452 -11.59 -7.43 13.95
CA LEU A 452 -11.84 -8.59 14.81
C LEU A 452 -12.56 -9.73 14.07
N ASN A 453 -13.49 -9.39 13.17
CA ASN A 453 -14.44 -10.37 12.63
C ASN A 453 -14.26 -10.72 11.15
N VAL A 454 -13.55 -9.89 10.37
CA VAL A 454 -13.51 -10.06 8.90
C VAL A 454 -12.08 -10.07 8.38
N TYR A 455 -11.27 -9.10 8.77
CA TYR A 455 -9.94 -8.97 8.21
C TYR A 455 -8.97 -9.97 8.83
N ALA A 456 -8.36 -10.81 7.99
CA ALA A 456 -7.17 -11.55 8.40
C ALA A 456 -5.91 -10.82 7.89
N PRO A 457 -4.93 -10.55 8.76
CA PRO A 457 -3.66 -9.98 8.33
C PRO A 457 -2.91 -11.02 7.47
N LYS A 458 -2.59 -10.65 6.23
CA LYS A 458 -1.78 -11.51 5.33
C LYS A 458 -0.28 -11.47 5.64
N HIS A 459 0.17 -10.40 6.26
CA HIS A 459 1.57 -10.18 6.61
C HIS A 459 1.66 -9.23 7.81
N GLU A 460 2.67 -9.40 8.63
CA GLU A 460 2.91 -8.53 9.79
C GLU A 460 3.83 -7.36 9.43
N THR A 461 3.34 -6.12 9.60
CA THR A 461 4.12 -4.92 9.27
C THR A 461 4.84 -4.30 10.45
N ASN A 462 4.64 -4.80 11.68
CA ASN A 462 5.34 -4.36 12.90
C ASN A 462 5.32 -2.83 13.12
N GLY A 463 4.23 -2.16 12.72
CA GLY A 463 4.05 -0.71 12.85
C GLY A 463 4.88 0.13 11.87
N LYS A 464 5.44 -0.45 10.80
CA LYS A 464 6.27 0.26 9.80
C LYS A 464 5.53 1.36 9.03
N PHE A 465 4.20 1.45 9.11
CA PHE A 465 3.38 2.52 8.56
C PHE A 465 3.33 3.78 9.45
N TRP A 466 3.63 3.66 10.75
CA TRP A 466 3.55 4.79 11.70
C TRP A 466 4.37 6.03 11.30
N PRO A 467 5.60 5.89 10.75
CA PRO A 467 6.35 7.05 10.26
C PRO A 467 5.62 7.83 9.14
N ILE A 468 4.79 7.17 8.32
CA ILE A 468 4.00 7.85 7.29
C ILE A 468 2.93 8.71 7.95
N VAL A 469 2.23 8.16 8.96
CA VAL A 469 1.24 8.89 9.75
C VAL A 469 1.88 10.11 10.39
N HIS A 470 3.00 9.94 11.09
CA HIS A 470 3.72 11.04 11.73
C HIS A 470 4.15 12.13 10.73
N ASN A 471 4.80 11.75 9.63
CA ASN A 471 5.26 12.69 8.61
C ASN A 471 4.09 13.44 7.95
N SER A 472 2.98 12.75 7.67
CA SER A 472 1.78 13.37 7.11
C SER A 472 1.18 14.40 8.06
N THR A 473 1.10 14.09 9.35
CA THR A 473 0.54 15.01 10.35
C THR A 473 1.46 16.23 10.57
N ILE A 474 2.78 16.05 10.50
CA ILE A 474 3.74 17.18 10.51
C ILE A 474 3.57 18.04 9.26
N PHE A 475 3.42 17.43 8.08
CA PHE A 475 3.12 18.16 6.85
C PHE A 475 1.83 18.97 6.98
N SER A 476 0.77 18.39 7.55
CA SER A 476 -0.50 19.10 7.83
C SER A 476 -0.32 20.31 8.75
N LEU A 477 0.49 20.19 9.81
CA LEU A 477 0.79 21.32 10.70
C LEU A 477 1.57 22.42 9.98
N VAL A 478 2.61 22.06 9.23
CA VAL A 478 3.42 23.03 8.47
C VAL A 478 2.55 23.73 7.43
N LEU A 479 1.67 23.00 6.75
CA LEU A 479 0.70 23.58 5.81
C LEU A 479 -0.24 24.56 6.52
N MET A 480 -0.78 24.20 7.67
CA MET A 480 -1.61 25.08 8.49
C MET A 480 -0.86 26.37 8.89
N HIS A 481 0.41 26.26 9.32
CA HIS A 481 1.23 27.43 9.63
C HIS A 481 1.44 28.35 8.43
N ILE A 482 1.72 27.79 7.24
CA ILE A 482 1.88 28.57 6.00
C ILE A 482 0.58 29.33 5.67
N ILE A 483 -0.58 28.66 5.79
CA ILE A 483 -1.88 29.28 5.54
C ILE A 483 -2.17 30.37 6.58
N ALA A 484 -1.87 30.13 7.86
CA ALA A 484 -2.04 31.11 8.92
C ALA A 484 -1.19 32.37 8.66
N ILE A 485 0.08 32.22 8.30
CA ILE A 485 0.96 33.34 7.90
C ILE A 485 0.32 34.15 6.78
N GLY A 486 -0.20 33.49 5.75
CA GLY A 486 -0.89 34.14 4.64
C GLY A 486 -2.12 34.94 5.07
N ILE A 487 -2.93 34.40 5.99
CA ILE A 487 -4.17 35.07 6.46
C ILE A 487 -3.86 36.28 7.33
N PHE A 488 -2.91 36.16 8.26
CA PHE A 488 -2.51 37.30 9.10
C PHE A 488 -1.76 38.36 8.30
N GLY A 489 -1.01 37.96 7.27
CA GLY A 489 -0.41 38.87 6.29
C GLY A 489 -1.45 39.66 5.51
N LEU A 490 -2.54 39.02 5.07
CA LEU A 490 -3.65 39.68 4.37
C LEU A 490 -4.49 40.62 5.24
N LYS A 491 -4.48 40.43 6.57
CA LYS A 491 -5.27 41.22 7.52
C LYS A 491 -4.52 42.42 8.09
N ASP A 492 -3.32 42.73 7.60
CA ASP A 492 -2.45 43.81 8.08
C ASP A 492 -2.23 43.77 9.61
N LEU A 493 -2.04 42.56 10.17
CA LEU A 493 -1.70 42.35 11.58
C LEU A 493 -0.22 41.96 11.71
N PRO A 494 0.72 42.93 11.62
CA PRO A 494 2.16 42.65 11.54
C PRO A 494 2.68 41.93 12.79
N LEU A 495 2.14 42.24 13.96
CA LEU A 495 2.55 41.64 15.23
C LEU A 495 2.22 40.14 15.26
N ALA A 496 1.02 39.75 14.81
CA ALA A 496 0.60 38.35 14.76
C ALA A 496 1.37 37.55 13.69
N SER A 497 1.61 38.16 12.52
CA SER A 497 2.41 37.54 11.46
C SER A 497 3.84 37.26 11.91
N SER A 498 4.49 38.22 12.58
CA SER A 498 5.86 38.05 13.10
C SER A 498 5.98 36.93 14.14
N LEU A 499 4.94 36.70 14.95
CA LEU A 499 4.94 35.69 16.01
C LEU A 499 4.75 34.27 15.47
N ILE A 500 4.15 34.10 14.28
CA ILE A 500 3.85 32.79 13.68
C ILE A 500 5.02 32.28 12.84
N ILE A 501 5.86 33.15 12.28
CA ILE A 501 7.01 32.77 11.45
C ILE A 501 7.99 31.78 12.15
N PRO A 502 8.26 31.87 13.47
CA PRO A 502 9.08 30.88 14.16
C PRO A 502 8.46 29.47 14.28
N LEU A 503 7.12 29.35 14.30
CA LEU A 503 6.42 28.06 14.49
C LEU A 503 6.71 26.99 13.41
N PRO A 504 6.68 27.29 12.09
CA PRO A 504 7.06 26.29 11.08
C PRO A 504 8.52 25.86 11.21
N ILE A 505 9.42 26.76 11.63
CA ILE A 505 10.83 26.40 11.87
C ILE A 505 10.93 25.46 13.08
N LEU A 506 10.27 25.80 14.18
CA LEU A 506 10.25 24.98 15.39
C LEU A 506 9.67 23.58 15.13
N THR A 507 8.54 23.50 14.43
CA THR A 507 7.93 22.20 14.08
C THR A 507 8.81 21.36 13.16
N LEU A 508 9.52 21.95 12.20
CA LEU A 508 10.48 21.23 11.37
C LEU A 508 11.69 20.75 12.17
N LEU A 509 12.21 21.56 13.10
CA LEU A 509 13.27 21.14 14.03
C LEU A 509 12.81 20.01 14.96
N PHE A 510 11.59 20.09 15.48
CA PHE A 510 10.98 19.05 16.29
C PHE A 510 10.79 17.75 15.50
N ASN A 511 10.36 17.84 14.23
CA ASN A 511 10.27 16.69 13.34
C ASN A 511 11.66 16.07 13.09
N GLU A 512 12.69 16.88 12.87
CA GLU A 512 14.05 16.37 12.71
C GLU A 512 14.54 15.65 13.97
N TYR A 513 14.27 16.20 15.15
CA TYR A 513 14.55 15.57 16.43
C TYR A 513 13.81 14.23 16.57
N CYS A 514 12.50 14.21 16.28
CA CYS A 514 11.70 12.99 16.33
C CYS A 514 12.19 11.94 15.33
N ARG A 515 12.55 12.36 14.12
CA ARG A 515 13.08 11.48 13.08
C ARG A 515 14.40 10.87 13.52
N LYS A 516 15.35 11.66 14.02
CA LYS A 516 16.64 11.13 14.50
C LYS A 516 16.49 10.21 15.70
N ARG A 517 15.55 10.48 16.62
CA ARG A 517 15.40 9.73 17.87
C ARG A 517 14.50 8.50 17.78
N PHE A 518 13.36 8.60 17.10
CA PHE A 518 12.32 7.55 17.08
C PHE A 518 12.27 6.75 15.78
N LEU A 519 12.66 7.31 14.63
CA LEU A 519 12.65 6.54 13.36
C LEU A 519 13.51 5.27 13.41
N PRO A 520 14.72 5.26 14.03
CA PRO A 520 15.52 4.05 14.13
C PRO A 520 14.80 2.90 14.82
N ILE A 521 13.96 3.20 15.82
CA ILE A 521 13.17 2.19 16.55
C ILE A 521 12.17 1.51 15.62
N PHE A 522 11.63 2.19 14.61
CA PHE A 522 10.71 1.58 13.64
C PHE A 522 11.41 0.86 12.49
N GLN A 523 12.72 1.09 12.32
CA GLN A 523 13.53 0.44 11.29
C GLN A 523 14.14 -0.87 11.78
N ALA A 524 14.69 -0.88 13.00
CA ALA A 524 15.36 -2.04 13.57
C ALA A 524 15.03 -2.22 15.06
N TYR A 525 15.19 -3.44 15.57
CA TYR A 525 15.11 -3.72 17.01
C TYR A 525 16.46 -3.46 17.68
N ALA A 526 16.44 -3.05 18.95
CA ALA A 526 17.66 -2.82 19.71
C ALA A 526 18.39 -4.14 20.01
N ALA A 527 19.73 -4.12 20.01
CA ALA A 527 20.57 -5.28 20.31
C ALA A 527 20.20 -5.94 21.66
N GLU A 528 19.92 -5.13 22.69
CA GLU A 528 19.47 -5.62 24.00
C GLU A 528 18.22 -6.51 23.89
N CYS A 529 17.23 -6.09 23.10
CA CYS A 529 15.99 -6.85 22.92
C CYS A 529 16.23 -8.17 22.18
N LEU A 530 17.08 -8.13 21.15
CA LEU A 530 17.43 -9.33 20.37
C LEU A 530 18.18 -10.35 21.22
N ILE A 531 19.21 -9.92 21.94
CA ILE A 531 20.04 -10.78 22.79
C ILE A 531 19.23 -11.37 23.95
N LYS A 532 18.38 -10.55 24.58
CA LYS A 532 17.54 -11.01 25.70
C LYS A 532 16.57 -12.10 25.24
N LYS A 533 15.88 -11.89 24.12
CA LYS A 533 14.95 -12.87 23.55
C LYS A 533 15.66 -14.13 23.07
N ASP A 534 16.82 -14.00 22.43
CA ASP A 534 17.64 -15.15 22.02
C ASP A 534 18.09 -15.98 23.23
N ARG A 535 18.48 -15.35 24.34
CA ARG A 535 18.86 -16.06 25.58
C ARG A 535 17.67 -16.75 26.27
N GLU A 536 16.50 -16.12 26.27
CA GLU A 536 15.28 -16.69 26.85
C GLU A 536 14.83 -17.96 26.09
N GLU A 537 14.98 -17.96 24.77
CA GLU A 537 14.52 -19.06 23.90
C GLU A 537 15.63 -20.09 23.58
N GLN A 538 16.88 -19.85 23.98
CA GLN A 538 18.01 -20.73 23.68
C GLN A 538 17.84 -22.16 24.21
N ASN A 539 17.14 -22.32 25.34
CA ASN A 539 16.90 -23.61 25.98
C ASN A 539 15.53 -24.21 25.61
N ASP A 540 14.75 -23.56 24.75
CA ASP A 540 13.45 -24.08 24.32
C ASP A 540 13.64 -25.15 23.22
N PRO A 541 13.19 -26.40 23.41
CA PRO A 541 13.26 -27.44 22.38
C PRO A 541 12.52 -27.08 21.09
N ARG A 542 11.57 -26.13 21.13
CA ARG A 542 10.89 -25.62 19.92
C ARG A 542 11.82 -24.84 19.00
N MET A 543 12.93 -24.31 19.53
CA MET A 543 13.87 -23.51 18.75
C MET A 543 14.63 -24.37 17.73
N THR A 544 15.01 -25.61 18.07
CA THR A 544 15.68 -26.51 17.11
C THR A 544 14.75 -26.88 15.95
N GLU A 545 13.49 -27.22 16.23
CA GLU A 545 12.49 -27.49 15.19
C GLU A 545 12.25 -26.25 14.31
N PHE A 546 12.25 -25.06 14.92
CA PHE A 546 12.13 -23.80 14.18
C PHE A 546 13.32 -23.55 13.25
N LEU A 547 14.55 -23.82 13.70
CA LEU A 547 15.75 -23.67 12.86
C LEU A 547 15.76 -24.65 11.69
N ASP A 548 15.27 -25.88 11.88
CA ASP A 548 15.12 -26.84 10.78
C ASP A 548 14.09 -26.35 9.74
N LYS A 549 12.96 -25.79 10.21
CA LYS A 549 11.96 -25.15 9.33
C LYS A 549 12.52 -23.93 8.61
N LEU A 550 13.38 -23.15 9.26
CA LEU A 550 14.00 -21.94 8.71
C LEU A 550 14.85 -22.22 7.47
N ILE A 551 15.47 -23.40 7.38
CA ILE A 551 16.29 -23.80 6.22
C ILE A 551 15.44 -23.89 4.94
N VAL A 552 14.17 -24.30 5.06
CA VAL A 552 13.25 -24.54 3.92
C VAL A 552 12.28 -23.36 3.73
N ALA A 553 12.18 -22.44 4.69
CA ALA A 553 11.17 -21.38 4.73
C ALA A 553 11.18 -20.47 3.49
N TYR A 554 12.37 -20.09 2.99
CA TYR A 554 12.53 -19.18 1.85
C TYR A 554 12.70 -19.89 0.50
N GLN A 555 12.27 -21.15 0.40
CA GLN A 555 12.17 -21.80 -0.91
C GLN A 555 11.00 -21.21 -1.69
N ASP A 556 11.27 -20.88 -2.95
CA ASP A 556 10.26 -20.39 -3.87
C ASP A 556 9.07 -21.36 -3.89
N PRO A 557 7.82 -20.90 -3.71
CA PRO A 557 6.63 -21.74 -3.75
C PRO A 557 6.57 -22.63 -5.00
N ALA A 558 7.12 -22.14 -6.12
CA ALA A 558 7.14 -22.84 -7.39
C ALA A 558 8.10 -24.05 -7.40
N LEU A 559 9.01 -24.13 -6.43
CA LEU A 559 9.97 -25.23 -6.26
C LEU A 559 9.55 -26.25 -5.20
N LYS A 560 8.47 -25.99 -4.46
CA LYS A 560 7.93 -26.97 -3.51
C LYS A 560 7.29 -28.12 -4.32
N PRO A 561 7.53 -29.39 -3.96
CA PRO A 561 6.89 -30.51 -4.65
C PRO A 561 5.37 -30.36 -4.53
N SER A 562 4.69 -30.21 -5.66
CA SER A 562 3.24 -30.13 -5.72
C SER A 562 2.64 -31.43 -5.15
N GLN A 563 1.74 -31.33 -4.18
CA GLN A 563 1.04 -32.46 -3.57
C GLN A 563 0.07 -33.19 -4.50
N TYR A 564 -0.01 -32.80 -5.79
CA TYR A 564 -0.76 -33.54 -6.80
C TYR A 564 0.00 -34.81 -7.20
N SER A 565 0.03 -35.75 -6.27
CA SER A 565 0.26 -37.15 -6.59
C SER A 565 -0.80 -37.55 -7.62
N ARG A 566 -0.36 -37.78 -8.86
CA ARG A 566 -1.12 -38.58 -9.82
C ARG A 566 -1.49 -39.86 -9.09
N ASN A 567 -2.76 -40.05 -8.75
CA ASN A 567 -3.27 -41.30 -8.22
C ASN A 567 -2.96 -42.39 -9.26
N THR A 568 -1.82 -43.06 -9.11
CA THR A 568 -1.37 -44.20 -9.92
C THR A 568 -2.13 -45.48 -9.57
N ASP A 569 -3.41 -45.36 -9.24
CA ASP A 569 -4.31 -46.47 -8.96
C ASP A 569 -5.25 -46.77 -10.13
N SER A 570 -4.82 -46.49 -11.37
CA SER A 570 -5.40 -47.15 -12.55
C SER A 570 -4.34 -47.97 -13.26
N GLN A 571 -4.33 -49.25 -12.90
CA GLN A 571 -3.63 -50.35 -13.54
C GLN A 571 -3.43 -50.14 -15.05
N THR A 572 -2.18 -49.95 -15.46
CA THR A 572 -1.73 -50.37 -16.79
C THR A 572 -0.42 -51.13 -16.60
N SER A 573 -0.51 -52.43 -16.82
CA SER A 573 0.55 -53.42 -16.68
C SER A 573 1.78 -53.06 -17.52
N PRO A 574 3.01 -53.43 -17.09
CA PRO A 574 4.21 -53.25 -17.89
C PRO A 574 4.21 -54.28 -19.04
N LEU A 575 4.09 -53.81 -20.28
CA LEU A 575 4.42 -54.59 -21.47
C LEU A 575 5.90 -54.37 -21.82
N LEU A 576 6.77 -55.05 -21.07
CA LEU A 576 8.08 -55.48 -21.57
C LEU A 576 8.22 -56.95 -21.20
N GLN A 577 7.73 -57.80 -22.10
CA GLN A 577 8.01 -59.22 -22.09
C GLN A 577 9.41 -59.41 -22.66
N SER A 578 10.34 -59.79 -21.79
CA SER A 578 11.57 -60.48 -22.15
C SER A 578 11.21 -61.83 -22.78
N THR A 579 11.48 -62.00 -24.06
CA THR A 579 11.64 -63.33 -24.67
C THR A 579 13.07 -63.82 -24.45
N GLU A 580 13.22 -64.93 -23.74
CA GLU A 580 14.41 -65.78 -23.72
C GLU A 580 14.64 -66.38 -25.12
N ILE A 581 15.88 -66.34 -25.62
CA ILE A 581 16.86 -67.46 -25.71
C ILE A 581 18.26 -66.83 -25.78
#